data_AF-A0A345BX99-F1
#
_entry.id   AF-A0A345BX99-F1
#
_cell.length_a   1.000
_cell.length_b   1.000
_cell.length_c   1.000
_cell.angle_alpha   90.00
_cell.angle_beta   90.00
_cell.angle_gamma   90.00
#
_symmetry.space_group_name_H-M   'P 1'
#
loop_
_entity.id
_entity.type
_entity.pdbx_description
1 polymer ?
#
loop_
_entity_poly.entity_id
_entity_poly.type
_entity_poly.pdbx_seq_one_letter_code
_entity_poly.pdbx_strand_id
1 'polypeptide(L)'
;MTLTFQALTDALLPSESYVEHGEKLASDLNVHEYVIDGLNQYITVQAQLYTISIPLAYPTARMLNSAANQLVNVGKIHFSSKASFSENVAFARLSRQDRVRTLAALEELKVDLYALPTPYQNNAGMVKHVVDALNRFSIFGYYSEWSAYGSTRRLPPDERRLEFFPISWKQVGYPGVSLGYRDFLGFLLKMPRNEGEA
;
A
#
# COMPACT_ATOMS: atom_id res chain seq x y z
N MET A 1 11.93 -5.67 -5.46
CA MET A 1 10.52 -5.22 -5.42
C MET A 1 10.08 -4.93 -4.00
N THR A 2 10.06 -5.92 -3.10
CA THR A 2 9.59 -5.76 -1.70
C THR A 2 10.26 -4.62 -0.94
N LEU A 3 11.59 -4.53 -0.95
CA LEU A 3 12.34 -3.44 -0.31
C LEU A 3 11.92 -2.04 -0.79
N THR A 4 11.60 -1.90 -2.08
CA THR A 4 11.13 -0.63 -2.65
C THR A 4 9.78 -0.24 -2.06
N PHE A 5 8.86 -1.20 -1.91
CA PHE A 5 7.55 -0.93 -1.31
C PHE A 5 7.60 -0.73 0.20
N GLN A 6 8.47 -1.46 0.91
CA GLN A 6 8.74 -1.20 2.33
C GLN A 6 9.27 0.23 2.55
N ALA A 7 10.22 0.65 1.71
CA ALA A 7 10.75 2.01 1.73
C ALA A 7 9.71 3.07 1.37
N LEU A 8 8.79 2.75 0.46
CA LEU A 8 7.68 3.61 0.08
C LEU A 8 6.72 3.82 1.25
N THR A 9 6.27 2.74 1.89
CA THR A 9 5.36 2.84 3.03
C THR A 9 6.02 3.51 4.22
N ASP A 10 7.31 3.25 4.48
CA ASP A 10 8.08 3.97 5.49
C ASP A 10 8.14 5.50 5.22
N ALA A 11 8.17 5.90 3.94
CA ALA A 11 8.16 7.31 3.55
C ALA A 11 6.80 7.99 3.77
N LEU A 12 5.71 7.31 3.42
CA LEU A 12 4.37 7.89 3.38
C LEU A 12 3.62 7.79 4.71
N LEU A 13 3.90 6.78 5.52
CA LEU A 13 3.15 6.52 6.75
C LEU A 13 3.69 7.32 7.92
N PRO A 14 2.84 7.68 8.90
CA PRO A 14 3.29 8.37 10.11
C PRO A 14 4.46 7.66 10.79
N SER A 15 5.50 8.41 11.16
CA SER A 15 6.64 7.88 11.93
C SER A 15 6.32 7.69 13.40
N GLU A 16 5.18 8.19 13.86
CA GLU A 16 4.72 8.03 15.23
C GLU A 16 4.37 6.56 15.46
N SER A 17 5.37 5.83 15.97
CA SER A 17 5.19 4.52 16.55
C SER A 17 4.20 4.66 17.71
N TYR A 18 3.01 4.08 17.55
CA TYR A 18 2.26 3.67 18.73
C TYR A 18 3.14 2.62 19.42
N VAL A 19 3.78 2.98 20.53
CA VAL A 19 4.61 2.08 21.33
C VAL A 19 3.71 1.48 22.40
N GLU A 20 3.09 0.35 22.11
CA GLU A 20 2.78 -0.60 23.19
C GLU A 20 3.96 -1.56 23.28
N HIS A 21 4.62 -1.62 24.44
CA HIS A 21 5.65 -2.60 24.79
C HIS A 21 7.01 -2.51 24.06
N GLY A 22 7.34 -1.38 23.42
CA GLY A 22 8.72 -1.09 22.99
C GLY A 22 9.10 -1.48 21.56
N GLU A 23 8.16 -1.95 20.73
CA GLU A 23 8.43 -2.34 19.34
C GLU A 23 7.93 -1.31 18.31
N LYS A 24 8.73 -1.10 17.26
CA LYS A 24 8.48 -0.15 16.16
C LYS A 24 7.53 -0.78 15.14
N LEU A 25 6.22 -0.53 15.29
CA LEU A 25 5.19 -1.22 14.50
C LEU A 25 5.16 -0.96 12.97
N ALA A 26 5.66 0.16 12.44
CA ALA A 26 5.40 0.52 11.03
C ALA A 26 5.93 -0.51 9.99
N SER A 27 7.02 -1.21 10.30
CA SER A 27 7.53 -2.34 9.49
C SER A 27 6.66 -3.59 9.64
N ASP A 28 6.11 -3.81 10.83
CA ASP A 28 5.40 -5.03 11.22
C ASP A 28 3.96 -5.09 10.70
N LEU A 29 3.40 -3.95 10.26
CA LEU A 29 2.04 -3.88 9.74
C LEU A 29 1.88 -4.47 8.34
N ASN A 30 2.96 -4.83 7.66
CA ASN A 30 2.92 -5.41 6.32
C ASN A 30 2.08 -4.56 5.31
N VAL A 31 2.01 -3.24 5.51
CA VAL A 31 1.25 -2.32 4.64
C VAL A 31 1.80 -2.34 3.21
N HIS A 32 3.10 -2.57 3.05
CA HIS A 32 3.73 -2.72 1.75
C HIS A 32 3.13 -3.89 0.95
N GLU A 33 2.65 -4.95 1.61
CA GLU A 33 1.94 -6.05 0.96
C GLU A 33 0.57 -5.60 0.43
N TYR A 34 -0.17 -4.79 1.21
CA TYR A 34 -1.44 -4.21 0.75
C TYR A 34 -1.25 -3.37 -0.52
N VAL A 35 -0.18 -2.56 -0.57
CA VAL A 35 0.14 -1.75 -1.75
C VAL A 35 0.46 -2.64 -2.96
N ILE A 36 1.24 -3.71 -2.76
CA ILE A 36 1.57 -4.68 -3.82
C ILE A 36 0.30 -5.36 -4.34
N ASP A 37 -0.53 -5.87 -3.44
CA ASP A 37 -1.77 -6.58 -3.79
C ASP A 37 -2.76 -5.64 -4.50
N GLY A 38 -2.93 -4.43 -3.97
CA GLY A 38 -3.75 -3.38 -4.56
C GLY A 38 -3.30 -3.02 -5.98
N LEU A 39 -2.01 -2.78 -6.19
CA LEU A 39 -1.45 -2.50 -7.52
C LEU A 39 -1.63 -3.67 -8.50
N ASN A 40 -1.50 -4.91 -8.02
CA ASN A 40 -1.63 -6.07 -8.89
C ASN A 40 -3.07 -6.32 -9.34
N GLN A 41 -4.03 -5.74 -8.65
CA GLN A 41 -5.46 -5.81 -8.93
C GLN A 41 -6.04 -4.49 -9.45
N TYR A 42 -5.20 -3.45 -9.60
CA TYR A 42 -5.67 -2.09 -9.80
C TYR A 42 -6.25 -1.83 -11.19
N ILE A 43 -5.58 -2.34 -12.22
CA ILE A 43 -6.01 -2.17 -13.61
C ILE A 43 -6.46 -3.52 -14.14
N THR A 44 -7.70 -3.55 -14.60
CA THR A 44 -8.27 -4.68 -15.32
C THR A 44 -8.58 -4.30 -16.75
N VAL A 45 -8.36 -5.23 -17.67
CA VAL A 45 -8.70 -5.08 -19.09
C VAL A 45 -9.74 -6.13 -19.44
N GLN A 46 -10.85 -5.67 -20.03
CA GLN A 46 -11.85 -6.57 -20.59
C GLN A 46 -11.38 -7.09 -21.95
N ALA A 47 -11.11 -8.38 -22.03
CA ALA A 47 -10.78 -9.10 -23.25
C ALA A 47 -11.96 -10.02 -23.63
N GLN A 48 -12.88 -9.47 -24.43
CA GLN A 48 -14.12 -10.15 -24.85
C GLN A 48 -14.95 -10.64 -23.65
N LEU A 49 -14.89 -11.94 -23.36
CA LEU A 49 -15.65 -12.61 -22.29
C LEU A 49 -14.90 -12.71 -20.96
N TYR A 50 -13.63 -12.28 -20.90
CA TYR A 50 -12.79 -12.40 -19.70
C TYR A 50 -12.25 -11.06 -19.25
N THR A 51 -12.10 -10.90 -17.94
CA THR A 51 -11.42 -9.77 -17.32
C THR A 51 -10.02 -10.21 -16.89
N ILE A 52 -9.00 -9.50 -17.34
CA ILE A 52 -7.59 -9.81 -17.01
C ILE A 52 -7.04 -8.68 -16.15
N SER A 53 -6.48 -9.03 -14.99
CA SER A 53 -5.75 -8.06 -14.17
C SER A 53 -4.33 -7.88 -14.68
N ILE A 54 -3.88 -6.64 -14.82
CA ILE A 54 -2.51 -6.31 -15.21
C ILE A 54 -1.70 -6.05 -13.93
N PRO A 55 -0.71 -6.90 -13.58
CA PRO A 55 0.04 -6.73 -12.35
C PRO A 55 1.00 -5.54 -12.44
N LEU A 56 0.71 -4.46 -11.70
CA LEU A 56 1.53 -3.24 -11.74
C LEU A 56 2.64 -3.18 -10.68
N ALA A 57 2.66 -4.04 -9.65
CA ALA A 57 3.60 -3.88 -8.55
C ALA A 57 5.08 -3.91 -9.02
N TYR A 58 5.44 -4.87 -9.88
CA TYR A 58 6.80 -4.98 -10.41
C TYR A 58 7.23 -3.78 -11.27
N PRO A 59 6.49 -3.37 -12.33
CA PRO A 59 6.89 -2.20 -13.10
C PRO A 59 6.86 -0.91 -12.27
N THR A 60 5.97 -0.79 -11.28
CA THR A 60 5.95 0.37 -10.37
C THR A 60 7.21 0.44 -9.51
N ALA A 61 7.69 -0.68 -8.96
CA ALA A 61 8.95 -0.69 -8.23
C ALA A 61 10.12 -0.27 -9.13
N ARG A 62 10.12 -0.69 -10.39
CA ARG A 62 11.12 -0.25 -11.37
C ARG A 62 11.01 1.24 -11.71
N MET A 63 9.80 1.78 -11.83
CA MET A 63 9.57 3.22 -12.03
C MET A 63 10.16 4.03 -10.88
N LEU A 64 9.89 3.65 -9.64
CA LEU A 64 10.41 4.32 -8.44
C LEU A 64 11.95 4.28 -8.40
N ASN A 65 12.55 3.12 -8.70
CA ASN A 65 14.01 2.99 -8.75
C ASN A 65 14.64 3.81 -9.91
N SER A 66 14.02 3.82 -11.09
CA SER A 66 14.49 4.62 -12.23
C SER A 66 14.47 6.12 -11.89
N ALA A 67 13.35 6.62 -11.35
CA ALA A 67 13.22 8.01 -10.93
C ALA A 67 14.24 8.40 -9.84
N ALA A 68 14.45 7.53 -8.85
CA ALA A 68 15.48 7.74 -7.82
C ALA A 68 16.88 7.87 -8.43
N ASN A 69 17.27 6.97 -9.35
CA ASN A 69 18.55 7.03 -10.03
C ASN A 69 18.70 8.32 -10.85
N GLN A 70 17.67 8.73 -11.59
CA GLN A 70 17.71 9.97 -12.36
C GLN A 70 18.00 11.17 -11.46
N LEU A 71 17.29 11.29 -10.33
CA LEU A 71 17.48 12.40 -9.39
C LEU A 71 18.85 12.38 -8.70
N VAL A 72 19.40 11.21 -8.39
CA VAL A 72 20.77 11.09 -7.86
C VAL A 72 21.80 11.50 -8.90
N ASN A 73 21.65 11.04 -10.14
CA ASN A 73 22.59 11.32 -11.22
C ASN A 73 22.68 12.80 -11.58
N VAL A 74 21.58 13.55 -11.45
CA VAL A 74 21.57 15.01 -11.63
C VAL A 74 21.91 15.79 -10.35
N GLY A 75 22.31 15.11 -9.27
CA GLY A 75 22.74 15.72 -8.01
C GLY A 75 21.61 16.35 -7.19
N LYS A 76 20.33 16.02 -7.46
CA LYS A 76 19.18 16.56 -6.72
C LYS A 76 18.95 15.90 -5.37
N ILE A 77 19.34 14.63 -5.23
CA ILE A 77 19.25 13.85 -3.99
C ILE A 77 20.49 12.96 -3.84
N HIS A 78 20.72 12.46 -2.63
CA HIS A 78 21.89 11.59 -2.35
C HIS A 78 21.45 10.27 -1.73
N PHE A 79 22.17 9.18 -2.05
CA PHE A 79 21.98 7.92 -1.35
C PHE A 79 22.46 8.05 0.10
N SER A 80 21.72 7.47 1.04
CA SER A 80 22.08 7.46 2.47
C SER A 80 23.36 6.66 2.76
N SER A 81 23.73 5.71 1.88
CA SER A 81 24.93 4.88 1.99
C SER A 81 25.75 4.90 0.70
N LYS A 82 27.08 4.97 0.83
CA LYS A 82 28.05 5.00 -0.27
C LYS A 82 28.41 3.62 -0.85
N ALA A 83 27.91 2.52 -0.29
CA ALA A 83 28.26 1.19 -0.80
C ALA A 83 27.71 0.96 -2.22
N SER A 84 28.45 0.15 -2.99
CA SER A 84 28.08 -0.22 -4.37
C SER A 84 26.90 -1.18 -4.33
N PHE A 85 25.78 -0.80 -4.95
CA PHE A 85 24.57 -1.62 -4.98
C PHE A 85 23.87 -1.55 -6.34
N SER A 86 23.05 -2.56 -6.62
CA SER A 86 22.25 -2.67 -7.84
C SER A 86 21.28 -1.49 -8.00
N GLU A 87 21.07 -1.06 -9.24
CA GLU A 87 20.07 -0.06 -9.63
C GLU A 87 18.64 -0.44 -9.19
N ASN A 88 18.37 -1.74 -9.00
CA ASN A 88 17.07 -2.27 -8.63
C ASN A 88 16.63 -1.98 -7.18
N VAL A 89 17.46 -1.28 -6.40
CA VAL A 89 17.15 -0.89 -5.01
C VAL A 89 17.39 0.60 -4.74
N ALA A 90 17.54 1.42 -5.79
CA ALA A 90 17.87 2.84 -5.68
C ALA A 90 16.91 3.63 -4.78
N PHE A 91 15.59 3.46 -4.97
CA PHE A 91 14.59 4.17 -4.18
C PHE A 91 14.66 3.82 -2.69
N ALA A 92 14.90 2.54 -2.36
CA ALA A 92 14.98 2.08 -0.98
C ALA A 92 16.16 2.69 -0.21
N ARG A 93 17.24 3.06 -0.91
CA ARG A 93 18.45 3.66 -0.32
C ARG A 93 18.33 5.15 -0.01
N LEU A 94 17.31 5.81 -0.55
CA LEU A 94 17.07 7.21 -0.29
C LEU A 94 16.68 7.44 1.17
N SER A 95 16.99 8.62 1.69
CA SER A 95 16.43 9.09 2.97
C SER A 95 14.90 9.16 2.87
N ARG A 96 14.20 9.11 4.00
CA ARG A 96 12.73 9.23 4.04
C ARG A 96 12.24 10.47 3.27
N GLN A 97 12.93 11.60 3.45
CA GLN A 97 12.63 12.86 2.75
C GLN A 97 12.89 12.76 1.25
N ASP A 98 13.99 12.14 0.82
CA ASP A 98 14.32 12.01 -0.61
C ASP A 98 13.40 11.03 -1.35
N ARG A 99 12.84 10.03 -0.65
CA ARG A 99 11.77 9.18 -1.19
C ARG A 99 10.52 10.00 -1.51
N VAL A 100 10.10 10.88 -0.59
CA VAL A 100 8.98 11.81 -0.82
C VAL A 100 9.30 12.77 -1.98
N ARG A 101 10.52 13.32 -2.04
CA ARG A 101 10.96 14.15 -3.18
C ARG A 101 10.91 13.40 -4.50
N THR A 102 11.24 12.11 -4.49
CA THR A 102 11.17 11.27 -5.70
C THR A 102 9.73 11.07 -6.16
N LEU A 103 8.79 10.85 -5.23
CA LEU A 103 7.36 10.77 -5.55
C LEU A 103 6.85 12.11 -6.11
N ALA A 104 7.20 13.23 -5.47
CA ALA A 104 6.85 14.55 -5.96
C ALA A 104 7.42 14.82 -7.37
N ALA A 105 8.65 14.40 -7.64
CA ALA A 105 9.23 14.55 -8.98
C ALA A 105 8.50 13.72 -10.04
N LEU A 106 8.03 12.51 -9.70
CA LEU A 106 7.20 11.70 -10.59
C LEU A 106 5.83 12.36 -10.83
N GLU A 107 5.18 12.84 -9.77
CA GLU A 107 3.87 13.52 -9.83
C GLU A 107 3.94 14.82 -10.65
N GLU A 108 4.99 15.61 -10.47
CA GLU A 108 5.24 16.85 -11.21
C GLU A 108 5.85 16.60 -12.60
N LEU A 109 6.07 15.34 -13.00
CA LEU A 109 6.74 14.94 -14.25
C LEU A 109 8.13 15.57 -14.43
N LYS A 110 8.85 15.83 -13.32
CA LYS A 110 10.23 16.34 -13.30
C LYS A 110 11.27 15.19 -13.41
N VAL A 111 10.95 14.19 -14.23
CA VAL A 111 11.78 13.05 -14.57
C VAL A 111 11.76 12.85 -16.09
N ASP A 112 12.78 12.20 -16.62
CA ASP A 112 12.76 11.75 -18.02
C ASP A 112 11.82 10.55 -18.16
N LEU A 113 10.66 10.80 -18.78
CA LEU A 113 9.63 9.79 -19.04
C LEU A 113 10.08 8.74 -20.05
N TYR A 114 11.02 9.05 -20.93
CA TYR A 114 11.54 8.09 -21.90
C TYR A 114 12.38 7.00 -21.23
N ALA A 115 13.04 7.34 -20.12
CA ALA A 115 13.85 6.42 -19.33
C ALA A 115 13.04 5.62 -18.27
N LEU A 116 11.72 5.84 -18.17
CA LEU A 116 10.87 5.03 -17.31
C LEU A 116 10.55 3.66 -17.96
N PRO A 117 10.31 2.61 -17.16
CA PRO A 117 9.95 1.29 -17.70
C PRO A 117 8.51 1.27 -18.23
N THR A 118 8.21 0.36 -19.17
CA THR A 118 6.82 0.00 -19.52
C THR A 118 6.06 -0.45 -18.25
N PRO A 119 4.78 -0.02 -18.05
CA PRO A 119 3.92 0.77 -18.94
C PRO A 119 4.01 2.30 -18.75
N TYR A 120 4.98 2.79 -17.98
CA TYR A 120 5.14 4.21 -17.63
C TYR A 120 5.93 5.01 -18.66
N GLN A 121 6.70 4.33 -19.51
CA GLN A 121 7.52 4.96 -20.55
C GLN A 121 6.66 5.89 -21.42
N ASN A 122 7.03 7.18 -21.47
CA ASN A 122 6.31 8.25 -22.18
C ASN A 122 4.81 8.36 -21.84
N ASN A 123 4.36 7.82 -20.69
CA ASN A 123 2.97 7.82 -20.29
C ASN A 123 2.77 8.65 -19.02
N ALA A 124 2.78 9.97 -19.17
CA ALA A 124 2.62 10.92 -18.08
C ALA A 124 1.33 10.70 -17.26
N GLY A 125 0.23 10.35 -17.94
CA GLY A 125 -1.05 10.08 -17.28
C GLY A 125 -0.98 8.87 -16.36
N MET A 126 -0.41 7.76 -16.85
CA MET A 126 -0.22 6.54 -16.05
C MET A 126 0.73 6.78 -14.87
N VAL A 127 1.82 7.54 -15.06
CA VAL A 127 2.74 7.90 -13.98
C VAL A 127 2.01 8.64 -12.86
N LYS A 128 1.31 9.73 -13.18
CA LYS A 128 0.56 10.51 -12.19
C LYS A 128 -0.50 9.67 -11.48
N HIS A 129 -1.26 8.89 -12.25
CA HIS A 129 -2.32 8.05 -11.72
C HIS A 129 -1.80 7.01 -10.72
N VAL A 130 -0.73 6.31 -11.06
CA VAL A 130 -0.14 5.31 -10.15
C VAL A 130 0.53 5.97 -8.95
N VAL A 131 1.20 7.11 -9.10
CA VAL A 131 1.82 7.82 -7.96
C VAL A 131 0.77 8.30 -6.96
N ASP A 132 -0.37 8.83 -7.42
CA ASP A 132 -1.52 9.15 -6.56
C ASP A 132 -2.07 7.88 -5.86
N ALA A 133 -2.21 6.78 -6.61
CA ALA A 133 -2.66 5.50 -6.05
C ALA A 133 -1.71 4.96 -4.97
N LEU A 134 -0.39 5.13 -5.13
CA LEU A 134 0.60 4.70 -4.12
C LEU A 134 0.35 5.37 -2.76
N ASN A 135 0.03 6.67 -2.76
CA ASN A 135 -0.30 7.40 -1.54
C ASN A 135 -1.56 6.84 -0.90
N ARG A 136 -2.64 6.73 -1.70
CA ARG A 136 -3.94 6.22 -1.24
C ARG A 136 -3.85 4.80 -0.68
N PHE A 137 -3.21 3.88 -1.41
CA PHE A 137 -3.05 2.50 -0.95
C PHE A 137 -2.20 2.39 0.30
N SER A 138 -1.17 3.22 0.45
CA SER A 138 -0.37 3.22 1.68
C SER A 138 -1.25 3.62 2.87
N ILE A 139 -1.99 4.72 2.76
CA ILE A 139 -2.87 5.22 3.83
C ILE A 139 -4.00 4.22 4.12
N PHE A 140 -4.66 3.67 3.09
CA PHE A 140 -5.72 2.67 3.25
C PHE A 140 -5.20 1.40 3.92
N GLY A 141 -4.05 0.89 3.48
CA GLY A 141 -3.44 -0.29 4.12
C GLY A 141 -3.06 -0.04 5.57
N TYR A 142 -2.64 1.19 5.93
CA TYR A 142 -2.28 1.54 7.30
C TYR A 142 -3.48 1.72 8.24
N TYR A 143 -4.53 2.41 7.80
CA TYR A 143 -5.69 2.69 8.64
C TYR A 143 -6.77 1.59 8.61
N SER A 144 -6.71 0.67 7.65
CA SER A 144 -7.59 -0.51 7.61
C SER A 144 -7.15 -1.60 8.60
N GLU A 145 -7.98 -2.63 8.69
CA GLU A 145 -7.74 -3.84 9.46
C GLU A 145 -6.70 -4.79 8.81
N TRP A 146 -6.01 -4.37 7.73
CA TRP A 146 -5.11 -5.22 6.95
C TRP A 146 -4.09 -5.99 7.78
N SER A 147 -3.39 -5.31 8.69
CA SER A 147 -2.38 -5.93 9.55
C SER A 147 -3.00 -6.92 10.54
N ALA A 148 -4.20 -6.60 11.05
CA ALA A 148 -4.93 -7.36 12.05
C ALA A 148 -5.55 -8.65 11.52
N TYR A 149 -5.78 -8.77 10.20
CA TYR A 149 -6.18 -10.03 9.58
C TYR A 149 -5.11 -11.13 9.68
N GLY A 150 -3.86 -10.78 10.01
CA GLY A 150 -2.84 -11.78 10.27
C GLY A 150 -2.63 -12.72 9.08
N SER A 151 -2.67 -14.02 9.33
CA SER A 151 -2.50 -15.04 8.28
C SER A 151 -3.62 -15.03 7.23
N THR A 152 -4.82 -14.57 7.58
CA THR A 152 -5.98 -14.55 6.67
C THR A 152 -6.03 -13.36 5.70
N ARG A 153 -5.13 -12.38 5.81
CA ARG A 153 -5.22 -11.09 5.07
C ARG A 153 -5.35 -11.21 3.54
N ARG A 154 -4.80 -12.29 2.96
CA ARG A 154 -4.84 -12.56 1.51
C ARG A 154 -5.98 -13.48 1.08
N LEU A 155 -6.77 -14.00 2.01
CA LEU A 155 -7.94 -14.82 1.68
C LEU A 155 -9.07 -13.95 1.07
N PRO A 156 -10.06 -14.57 0.41
CA PRO A 156 -11.29 -13.89 -0.01
C PRO A 156 -11.98 -13.15 1.16
N PRO A 157 -12.74 -12.07 0.91
CA PRO A 157 -13.34 -11.25 1.98
C PRO A 157 -14.19 -12.02 3.00
N ASP A 158 -14.87 -13.07 2.58
CA ASP A 158 -15.70 -13.96 3.38
C ASP A 158 -14.89 -14.91 4.30
N GLU A 159 -13.62 -15.12 4.00
CA GLU A 159 -12.71 -15.96 4.78
C GLU A 159 -11.76 -15.16 5.67
N ARG A 160 -11.69 -13.84 5.51
CA ARG A 160 -10.86 -12.96 6.35
C ARG A 160 -11.39 -12.89 7.77
N ARG A 161 -10.50 -13.01 8.76
CA ARG A 161 -10.83 -12.93 10.19
C ARG A 161 -9.81 -12.08 10.92
N LEU A 162 -10.27 -11.23 11.83
CA LEU A 162 -9.37 -10.49 12.72
C LEU A 162 -8.71 -11.49 13.66
N GLU A 163 -7.40 -11.66 13.51
CA GLU A 163 -6.57 -12.49 14.39
C GLU A 163 -6.00 -11.65 15.56
N PHE A 164 -5.88 -10.34 15.35
CA PHE A 164 -5.39 -9.38 16.32
C PHE A 164 -6.31 -8.17 16.42
N PHE A 165 -6.16 -7.39 17.49
CA PHE A 165 -6.90 -6.14 17.62
C PHE A 165 -6.22 -5.04 16.77
N PRO A 166 -6.92 -4.42 15.80
CA PRO A 166 -6.32 -3.41 14.92
C PRO A 166 -5.73 -2.23 15.70
N ILE A 167 -4.54 -1.79 15.30
CA ILE A 167 -3.87 -0.66 15.96
C ILE A 167 -4.60 0.64 15.68
N SER A 168 -5.14 0.81 14.47
CA SER A 168 -5.96 1.97 14.14
C SER A 168 -7.18 2.07 15.07
N TRP A 169 -7.78 0.94 15.46
CA TRP A 169 -8.87 0.91 16.42
C TRP A 169 -8.42 1.36 17.81
N LYS A 170 -7.25 0.90 18.28
CA LYS A 170 -6.67 1.36 19.56
C LYS A 170 -6.38 2.87 19.54
N GLN A 171 -5.80 3.36 18.45
CA GLN A 171 -5.42 4.77 18.27
C GLN A 171 -6.62 5.71 18.43
N VAL A 172 -7.79 5.29 17.96
CA VAL A 172 -9.03 6.10 18.03
C VAL A 172 -9.93 5.72 19.20
N GLY A 173 -9.51 4.79 20.07
CA GLY A 173 -10.32 4.31 21.19
C GLY A 173 -11.58 3.54 20.76
N TYR A 174 -11.59 2.96 19.55
CA TYR A 174 -12.71 2.15 19.08
C TYR A 174 -12.76 0.82 19.85
N PRO A 175 -13.89 0.45 20.47
CA PRO A 175 -13.99 -0.73 21.34
C PRO A 175 -14.00 -2.06 20.58
N GLY A 176 -14.05 -2.03 19.24
CA GLY A 176 -14.18 -3.19 18.39
C GLY A 176 -15.59 -3.38 17.83
N VAL A 177 -15.78 -4.45 17.06
CA VAL A 177 -17.05 -4.74 16.39
C VAL A 177 -18.16 -4.86 17.43
N SER A 178 -19.13 -3.96 17.35
CA SER A 178 -20.31 -3.96 18.20
C SER A 178 -21.51 -4.51 17.44
N LEU A 179 -22.37 -5.24 18.15
CA LEU A 179 -23.63 -5.70 17.60
C LEU A 179 -24.54 -4.49 17.41
N GLY A 180 -24.70 -4.01 16.18
CA GLY A 180 -25.41 -2.75 15.88
C GLY A 180 -26.83 -2.65 16.46
N TYR A 181 -27.50 -3.77 16.78
CA TYR A 181 -28.80 -3.76 17.44
C TYR A 181 -28.76 -3.37 18.93
N ARG A 182 -27.61 -3.52 19.61
CA ARG A 182 -27.44 -3.18 21.03
C ARG A 182 -27.27 -1.68 21.25
N ASP A 183 -26.81 -0.97 20.22
CA ASP A 183 -26.55 0.48 20.25
C ASP A 183 -27.59 1.28 19.45
N PHE A 184 -28.74 0.67 19.11
CA PHE A 184 -29.80 1.26 18.26
C PHE A 184 -29.33 1.74 16.87
N LEU A 185 -28.20 1.23 16.37
CA LEU A 185 -27.65 1.56 15.05
C LEU A 185 -28.22 0.68 13.91
N GLY A 186 -29.31 -0.05 14.17
CA GLY A 186 -30.01 -0.87 13.19
C GLY A 186 -31.29 -1.50 13.75
N PHE A 187 -32.10 -2.11 12.88
CA PHE A 187 -33.33 -2.80 13.28
C PHE A 187 -33.05 -4.26 13.65
N LEU A 188 -33.69 -4.73 14.72
CA LEU A 188 -33.63 -6.12 15.16
C LEU A 188 -34.44 -6.98 14.18
N LEU A 189 -33.75 -7.60 13.21
CA LEU A 189 -34.38 -8.52 12.27
C LEU A 189 -34.76 -9.80 13.02
N LYS A 190 -36.06 -9.99 13.28
CA LYS A 190 -36.60 -11.28 13.71
C LYS A 190 -36.67 -12.18 12.49
N MET A 191 -35.66 -13.02 12.27
CA MET A 191 -35.81 -14.14 11.34
C MET A 191 -36.79 -15.16 11.97
N PRO A 192 -37.86 -15.57 11.27
CA PRO A 192 -38.66 -16.68 11.74
C PRO A 192 -37.76 -17.91 11.80
N ARG A 193 -37.70 -18.55 12.97
CA ARG A 193 -37.21 -19.93 13.03
C ARG A 193 -38.19 -20.75 12.20
N ASN A 194 -37.76 -21.23 11.05
CA ASN A 194 -38.34 -22.43 10.47
C ASN A 194 -37.90 -23.58 11.37
N GLU A 195 -38.54 -23.70 12.54
CA GLU A 195 -38.65 -24.98 13.22
C GLU A 195 -39.49 -25.83 12.26
N GLY A 196 -38.81 -26.70 11.51
CA GLY A 196 -39.44 -27.62 10.60
C GLY A 196 -40.38 -28.53 11.39
N GLU A 197 -41.68 -28.34 11.21
CA GLU A 197 -42.68 -29.38 11.39
C GLU A 197 -42.62 -30.30 10.17
N ALA A 198 -42.03 -31.49 10.35
CA ALA A 198 -42.50 -32.78 9.81
C ALA A 198 -41.60 -33.91 10.33
#